data_AF-A0A1H9V886-F1
#
_entry.id   AF-A0A1H9V886-F1
#
_cell.length_a   1.000
_cell.length_b   1.000
_cell.length_c   1.000
_cell.angle_alpha   90.00
_cell.angle_beta   90.00
_cell.angle_gamma   90.00
#
_symmetry.space_group_name_H-M   'P 1'
#
loop_
_entity.id
_entity.type
_entity.pdbx_description
1 polymer ?
#
loop_
_entity_poly.entity_id
_entity_poly.type
_entity_poly.pdbx_seq_one_letter_code
_entity_poly.pdbx_strand_id
1 'polypeptide(L)'
;MVHQNGEKVTLQKVTVSKKGYITVQIWQKGKLCKIGTIPFQLVEELILCAPTGTHIECEVTDFMCSAEITKDCINIEIRVCQQVKAVAEAIIEVEADLCQPRSFTESKLI
;
A
#
# COMPACT_ATOMS: atom_id res chain seq x y z
N MET A 1 -11.03 19.44 -5.82
CA MET A 1 -10.32 19.11 -7.07
C MET A 1 -11.36 18.78 -8.14
N VAL A 2 -11.00 18.76 -9.42
CA VAL A 2 -11.95 18.46 -10.52
C VAL A 2 -11.72 17.01 -10.97
N HIS A 3 -12.77 16.21 -10.93
CA HIS A 3 -12.79 14.84 -11.43
C HIS A 3 -12.65 14.83 -12.97
N GLN A 4 -12.25 13.71 -13.57
CA GLN A 4 -11.97 13.64 -15.02
C GLN A 4 -13.17 14.01 -15.91
N ASN A 5 -14.39 13.98 -15.35
CA ASN A 5 -15.63 14.39 -16.01
C ASN A 5 -15.97 15.89 -15.84
N GLY A 6 -15.12 16.70 -15.20
CA GLY A 6 -15.36 18.13 -14.95
C GLY A 6 -16.12 18.44 -13.65
N GLU A 7 -16.55 17.44 -12.88
CA GLU A 7 -17.26 17.66 -11.62
C GLU A 7 -16.32 18.02 -10.47
N LYS A 8 -16.80 18.87 -9.56
CA LYS A 8 -16.06 19.16 -8.32
C LYS A 8 -16.18 17.98 -7.38
N VAL A 9 -15.03 17.38 -7.05
CA VAL A 9 -14.92 16.33 -6.03
C VAL A 9 -14.43 16.93 -4.72
N THR A 10 -15.16 16.59 -3.66
CA THR A 10 -14.76 16.84 -2.27
C THR A 10 -13.77 15.76 -1.86
N LEU A 11 -12.60 16.19 -1.40
CA LEU A 11 -11.58 15.30 -0.87
C LEU A 11 -11.66 15.29 0.65
N GLN A 12 -11.41 14.13 1.22
CA GLN A 12 -11.41 13.90 2.65
C GLN A 12 -9.98 13.76 3.13
N LYS A 13 -9.69 14.39 4.27
CA LYS A 13 -8.44 14.16 4.99
C LYS A 13 -8.57 12.84 5.75
N VAL A 14 -7.73 11.88 5.43
CA VAL A 14 -7.67 10.55 6.05
C VAL A 14 -6.34 10.44 6.80
N THR A 15 -6.41 10.09 8.08
CA THR A 15 -5.21 9.87 8.90
C THR A 15 -4.95 8.38 9.03
N VAL A 16 -3.76 7.95 8.59
CA VAL A 16 -3.30 6.56 8.69
C VAL A 16 -2.25 6.48 9.79
N SER A 17 -2.42 5.56 10.73
CA SER A 17 -1.43 5.27 11.77
C SER A 17 -0.87 3.86 11.59
N LYS A 18 0.42 3.79 11.29
CA LYS A 18 1.18 2.55 11.21
C LYS A 18 1.93 2.37 12.52
N LYS A 19 1.85 1.17 13.09
CA LYS A 19 2.58 0.81 14.30
C LYS A 19 3.37 -0.45 14.02
N GLY A 20 4.57 -0.53 14.56
CA GLY A 20 5.43 -1.67 14.38
C GLY A 20 6.57 -1.71 15.38
N TYR A 21 7.50 -2.63 15.14
CA TYR A 21 8.68 -2.81 15.96
C TYR A 21 9.91 -2.90 15.07
N ILE A 22 11.02 -2.34 15.55
CA ILE A 22 12.33 -2.40 14.90
C ILE A 22 13.23 -3.19 15.82
N THR A 23 13.83 -4.26 15.33
CA THR A 23 14.84 -5.01 16.07
C THR A 23 16.22 -4.71 15.51
N VAL A 24 17.08 -4.15 16.35
CA VAL A 24 18.48 -3.86 16.05
C VAL A 24 19.34 -4.99 16.60
N GLN A 25 20.20 -5.55 15.76
CA GLN A 25 21.17 -6.57 16.13
C GLN A 25 22.59 -6.11 15.82
N ILE A 26 23.44 -6.05 16.84
CA ILE A 26 24.84 -5.65 16.69
C ILE A 26 25.69 -6.92 16.70
N TRP A 27 26.41 -7.15 15.60
CA TRP A 27 27.29 -8.30 15.42
C TRP A 27 28.75 -7.87 15.46
N GLN A 28 29.59 -8.61 16.17
CA GLN A 28 31.04 -8.38 16.24
C GLN A 28 31.77 -9.71 16.01
N LYS A 29 32.65 -9.76 15.01
CA LYS A 29 33.43 -10.97 14.65
C LYS A 29 32.55 -12.22 14.50
N GLY A 30 31.37 -12.07 13.89
CA GLY A 30 30.41 -13.16 13.68
C GLY A 30 29.59 -13.59 14.90
N LYS A 31 29.73 -12.89 16.05
CA LYS A 31 28.91 -13.14 17.24
C LYS A 31 27.91 -12.01 17.47
N LEU A 32 26.67 -12.36 17.79
CA LEU A 32 25.67 -11.39 18.23
C LEU A 32 26.07 -10.85 19.61
N CYS A 33 26.28 -9.55 19.70
CA CYS A 33 26.70 -8.88 20.95
C CYS A 33 25.55 -8.20 21.66
N LYS A 34 24.62 -7.59 20.91
CA LYS A 34 23.46 -6.88 21.47
C LYS A 34 22.26 -7.03 20.56
N ILE A 35 21.09 -7.09 21.19
CA ILE A 35 19.79 -7.04 20.53
C ILE A 35 18.91 -6.03 21.28
N GLY A 36 18.17 -5.23 20.54
CA GLY A 36 17.20 -4.28 21.11
C GLY A 36 16.00 -4.15 20.19
N THR A 37 14.79 -4.23 20.74
CA THR A 37 13.55 -4.05 19.99
C THR A 37 12.88 -2.76 20.45
N ILE A 38 12.55 -1.89 19.51
CA ILE A 38 12.01 -0.55 19.76
C ILE A 38 10.69 -0.43 19.01
N PRO A 39 9.57 -0.11 19.68
CA PRO A 39 8.32 0.16 19.00
C PRO A 39 8.40 1.51 18.26
N PHE A 40 7.73 1.60 17.12
CA PHE A 40 7.55 2.86 16.41
C PHE A 40 6.09 3.08 16.03
N GLN A 41 5.73 4.34 15.84
CA GLN A 41 4.46 4.76 15.28
C GLN A 41 4.72 5.85 14.23
N LEU A 42 4.21 5.63 13.03
CA LEU A 42 4.21 6.61 11.95
C LEU A 42 2.77 7.04 11.68
N VAL A 43 2.53 8.35 11.72
CA VAL A 43 1.23 8.94 11.42
C VAL A 43 1.35 9.76 10.15
N GLU A 44 0.49 9.49 9.19
CA GLU A 44 0.47 10.15 7.89
C GLU A 44 -0.93 10.70 7.61
N GLU A 45 -0.98 11.89 7.01
CA GLU A 45 -2.23 12.47 6.50
C GLU A 45 -2.27 12.33 4.98
N LEU A 46 -3.32 11.69 4.48
CA LEU A 46 -3.59 11.50 3.06
C LEU A 46 -4.85 12.27 2.68
N ILE A 47 -4.85 12.83 1.47
CA ILE A 47 -6.03 13.47 0.90
C ILE A 47 -6.59 12.53 -0.16
N LEU A 48 -7.74 11.93 0.10
CA LEU A 48 -8.34 10.87 -0.73
C LEU A 48 -9.76 11.24 -1.15
N CYS A 49 -10.21 10.63 -2.26
CA CYS A 49 -11.62 10.58 -2.62
C CYS A 49 -12.27 9.46 -1.79
N ALA A 50 -12.68 9.77 -0.57
CA ALA A 50 -13.31 8.85 0.38
C ALA A 50 -14.68 9.39 0.81
N PRO A 51 -15.69 9.39 -0.09
CA PRO A 51 -17.03 9.85 0.23
C PRO A 51 -17.70 8.94 1.27
N THR A 52 -18.81 9.41 1.85
CA THR A 52 -19.61 8.60 2.77
C THR A 52 -20.02 7.28 2.12
N GLY A 53 -19.86 6.18 2.86
CA GLY A 53 -20.15 4.83 2.36
C GLY A 53 -18.92 4.09 1.82
N THR A 54 -17.75 4.73 1.76
CA THR A 54 -16.49 4.03 1.53
C THR A 54 -15.80 3.65 2.84
N HIS A 55 -15.02 2.58 2.81
CA HIS A 55 -14.04 2.25 3.84
C HIS A 55 -12.62 2.38 3.29
N ILE A 56 -11.67 2.67 4.19
CA ILE A 56 -10.26 2.80 3.82
C ILE A 56 -9.57 1.47 4.06
N GLU A 57 -8.99 0.91 3.00
CA GLU A 57 -8.09 -0.23 3.06
C GLU A 57 -6.65 0.26 2.93
N CYS A 58 -5.79 -0.15 3.86
CA CYS A 58 -4.38 0.17 3.85
C CYS A 58 -3.58 -1.12 4.01
N GLU A 59 -2.71 -1.38 3.04
CA GLU A 59 -1.85 -2.55 3.03
C GLU A 59 -0.40 -2.10 2.93
N VAL A 60 0.47 -2.63 3.78
CA VAL A 60 1.92 -2.46 3.66
C VAL A 60 2.41 -3.46 2.62
N THR A 61 2.92 -2.95 1.49
CA THR A 61 3.36 -3.79 0.38
C THR A 61 4.84 -4.12 0.44
N ASP A 62 5.65 -3.23 1.01
CA ASP A 62 7.09 -3.42 1.17
C ASP A 62 7.66 -2.48 2.25
N PHE A 63 8.86 -2.75 2.72
CA PHE A 63 9.60 -1.85 3.59
C PHE A 63 11.10 -1.88 3.30
N MET A 64 11.73 -0.71 3.36
CA MET A 64 13.18 -0.56 3.28
C MET A 64 13.69 -0.03 4.61
N CYS A 65 14.78 -0.61 5.10
CA CYS A 65 15.43 -0.18 6.33
C CYS A 65 16.92 0.00 6.08
N SER A 66 17.47 1.15 6.46
CA SER A 66 18.91 1.40 6.48
C SER A 66 19.32 1.85 7.88
N ALA A 67 20.54 1.49 8.29
CA ALA A 67 21.07 1.86 9.58
C ALA A 67 22.49 2.40 9.43
N GLU A 68 22.78 3.50 10.11
CA GLU A 68 24.10 4.10 10.23
C GLU A 68 24.52 4.11 11.69
N ILE A 69 25.71 3.60 11.97
CA ILE A 69 26.28 3.60 13.31
C ILE A 69 27.25 4.77 13.41
N THR A 70 26.97 5.68 14.34
CA THR A 70 27.88 6.75 14.75
C THR A 70 28.54 6.37 16.08
N LYS A 71 29.43 7.23 16.60
CA LYS A 71 30.15 6.96 17.86
C LYS A 71 29.21 6.71 19.05
N ASP A 72 28.09 7.44 19.10
CA ASP A 72 27.19 7.46 20.26
C ASP A 72 25.76 7.00 19.94
N CYS A 73 25.37 6.97 18.65
CA CYS A 73 23.99 6.70 18.22
C CYS A 73 23.93 5.73 17.03
N ILE A 74 22.79 5.03 16.91
CA ILE A 74 22.41 4.30 15.69
C ILE A 74 21.25 5.06 15.05
N ASN A 75 21.48 5.60 13.86
CA ASN A 75 20.42 6.21 13.06
C ASN A 75 19.77 5.12 12.23
N ILE A 76 18.44 5.02 12.28
CA ILE A 76 17.66 4.04 11.52
C ILE A 76 16.66 4.79 10.66
N GLU A 77 16.76 4.63 9.35
CA GLU A 77 15.77 5.16 8.41
C GLU A 77 14.89 3.99 7.95
N ILE A 78 13.57 4.17 8.06
CA ILE A 78 12.59 3.21 7.59
C ILE A 78 11.67 3.88 6.60
N ARG A 79 11.53 3.26 5.43
CA ARG A 79 10.56 3.64 4.41
C ARG A 79 9.55 2.52 4.30
N VAL A 80 8.28 2.85 4.49
CA VAL A 80 7.17 1.90 4.38
C VAL A 80 6.43 2.18 3.07
N CYS A 81 6.50 1.24 2.14
CA CYS A 81 5.69 1.26 0.94
C CYS A 81 4.30 0.71 1.27
N GLN A 82 3.28 1.37 0.76
CA GLN A 82 1.90 1.05 1.10
C GLN A 82 0.99 1.28 -0.10
N GLN A 83 -0.13 0.57 -0.07
CA GLN A 83 -1.25 0.81 -0.94
C GLN A 83 -2.44 1.23 -0.08
N VAL A 84 -2.96 2.44 -0.34
CA VAL A 84 -4.14 2.97 0.36
C VAL A 84 -5.26 3.14 -0.65
N LYS A 85 -6.42 2.55 -0.37
CA LYS A 85 -7.60 2.55 -1.24
C LYS A 85 -8.82 3.02 -0.45
N ALA A 86 -9.66 3.83 -1.08
CA ALA A 86 -11.04 4.02 -0.65
C ALA A 86 -11.90 3.03 -1.44
N VAL A 87 -12.57 2.12 -0.75
CA VAL A 87 -13.35 1.03 -1.35
C VAL A 87 -14.82 1.21 -0.99
N ALA A 88 -15.71 0.95 -1.93
CA ALA A 88 -17.15 0.98 -1.73
C ALA A 88 -17.75 -0.33 -2.23
N GLU A 89 -18.79 -0.82 -1.57
CA GLU A 89 -19.59 -1.92 -2.11
C GLU A 89 -20.47 -1.43 -3.26
N ALA A 90 -20.48 -2.18 -4.37
CA ALA A 90 -21.27 -1.85 -5.55
C ALA A 90 -21.95 -3.12 -6.08
N ILE A 91 -23.24 -3.00 -6.39
CA ILE A 91 -23.99 -4.03 -7.11
C ILE A 91 -23.96 -3.64 -8.59
N ILE A 92 -23.41 -4.52 -9.43
CA ILE A 92 -23.40 -4.34 -10.88
C ILE A 92 -24.43 -5.27 -11.53
N GLU A 93 -25.22 -4.71 -12.43
CA GLU A 93 -26.07 -5.50 -13.33
C GLU A 93 -25.26 -5.84 -14.58
N VAL A 94 -25.19 -7.13 -14.91
CA VAL A 94 -24.45 -7.61 -16.08
C VAL A 94 -25.47 -8.23 -17.03
N GLU A 95 -25.68 -7.58 -18.18
CA GLU A 95 -26.50 -8.13 -19.24
C GLU A 95 -25.78 -9.34 -19.85
N ALA A 96 -26.43 -10.49 -19.80
CA ALA A 96 -25.95 -11.70 -20.47
C ALA A 96 -26.46 -11.73 -21.91
N ASP A 97 -25.55 -11.92 -22.87
CA ASP A 97 -25.88 -12.13 -24.28
C ASP A 97 -25.49 -13.55 -24.71
N LEU A 98 -26.16 -14.07 -25.74
CA LEU A 98 -25.85 -15.36 -26.34
C LEU A 98 -24.47 -15.28 -27.00
N CYS A 99 -23.53 -16.09 -26.51
CA CYS A 99 -22.22 -16.24 -27.16
C CYS A 99 -22.42 -16.75 -28.58
N GLN A 100 -22.02 -15.97 -29.59
CA GLN A 100 -21.90 -16.51 -30.94
C GLN A 100 -20.75 -17.53 -31.00
N PRO A 101 -20.87 -18.61 -31.78
CA PRO A 101 -19.77 -19.55 -31.99
C PRO A 101 -18.53 -18.77 -32.42
N ARG A 102 -17.40 -18.95 -31.72
CA ARG A 102 -16.12 -18.42 -32.17
C ARG A 102 -15.90 -18.93 -33.59
N SER A 103 -15.68 -18.03 -34.55
CA SER A 103 -15.33 -18.43 -35.90
C SER A 103 -14.03 -19.22 -35.84
N PHE A 104 -14.09 -20.52 -36.12
CA PHE A 104 -12.89 -21.28 -36.42
C PHE A 104 -12.34 -20.68 -37.71
N THR A 105 -11.23 -19.95 -37.60
CA THR A 105 -10.37 -19.74 -38.76
C THR A 105 -9.77 -21.11 -39.04
N GLU A 106 -10.34 -21.83 -40.00
CA GLU A 106 -9.65 -22.93 -40.64
C GLU A 106 -8.35 -22.35 -41.20
N SER A 107 -7.25 -22.59 -40.50
CA SER A 107 -5.92 -22.49 -41.08
C SER A 107 -5.93 -23.38 -42.31
N LYS A 108 -6.03 -22.75 -43.49
CA LYS A 108 -5.80 -23.38 -44.78
C LYS A 108 -4.51 -24.16 -44.68
N LEU A 109 -4.63 -25.49 -44.70
CA LEU A 109 -3.58 -26.39 -45.16
C LEU A 109 -3.29 -26.01 -46.62
N ILE A 110 -2.20 -25.27 -46.84
CA ILE A 110 -1.45 -25.22 -48.10
C ILE A 110 0.02 -25.35 -47.74
#